data_AF-A0A7C3T5M9-F1
#
_entry.id   AF-A0A7C3T5M9-F1
#
_cell.length_a   1.000
_cell.length_b   1.000
_cell.length_c   1.000
_cell.angle_alpha   90.00
_cell.angle_beta   90.00
_cell.angle_gamma   90.00
#
_symmetry.space_group_name_H-M   'P 1'
#
loop_
_entity.id
_entity.type
_entity.pdbx_description
1 polymer ?
#
loop_
_entity_poly.entity_id
_entity_poly.type
_entity_poly.pdbx_seq_one_letter_code
_entity_poly.pdbx_strand_id
1 'polypeptide(L)'
;MITRQHICILIALTMVSSISLAGPTVAIYDSPYQAGQGGEFDALILAPGIDGLPAGSRFQTFCAEKNEYINLGSSYYGRVLTYADLGGLGGGPNDPLDPRTAWLYDQFLNQTLPGYDFSTPSGRLASAEALQHAIWYIEQEETGSQINGLSEPLRTATWNFINLANASDWAQQGTIGQVRVLSLYTDPQFANRAQDVLCRVIPAPGAILLSSIGTIVIGLLRRRSLR
;
A
#
# COMPACT_ATOMS: atom_id res chain seq x y z
N MET A 1 39.60 49.84 -31.92
CA MET A 1 39.31 48.50 -32.44
C MET A 1 39.33 47.50 -31.29
N ILE A 2 38.13 47.11 -30.88
CA ILE A 2 37.66 45.86 -30.22
C ILE A 2 38.55 45.25 -29.12
N THR A 3 38.07 45.42 -27.89
CA THR A 3 38.52 44.83 -26.62
C THR A 3 38.09 43.36 -26.48
N ARG A 4 39.01 42.54 -25.96
CA ARG A 4 38.80 41.13 -25.58
C ARG A 4 37.77 41.00 -24.46
N GLN A 5 36.75 40.16 -24.64
CA GLN A 5 35.92 39.65 -23.54
C GLN A 5 36.01 38.13 -23.49
N HIS A 6 36.65 37.64 -22.44
CA HIS A 6 36.70 36.23 -22.08
C HIS A 6 35.36 35.81 -21.49
N ILE A 7 34.65 34.90 -22.18
CA ILE A 7 33.45 34.25 -21.68
C ILE A 7 33.90 33.01 -20.90
N CYS A 8 33.98 33.12 -19.57
CA CYS A 8 34.10 31.97 -18.69
C CYS A 8 32.73 31.31 -18.52
N ILE A 9 32.49 30.22 -19.25
CA ILE A 9 31.31 29.36 -19.05
C ILE A 9 31.58 28.50 -17.82
N LEU A 10 30.97 28.85 -16.67
CA LEU A 10 30.87 27.94 -15.53
C LEU A 10 29.82 26.86 -15.86
N ILE A 11 30.29 25.66 -16.20
CA ILE A 11 29.46 24.46 -16.26
C ILE A 11 29.27 23.99 -14.82
N ALA A 12 28.11 24.30 -14.22
CA ALA A 12 27.72 23.76 -12.93
C ALA A 12 27.31 22.29 -13.12
N LEU A 13 28.25 21.38 -12.89
CA LEU A 13 28.02 19.94 -12.88
C LEU A 13 27.21 19.60 -11.62
N THR A 14 25.88 19.62 -11.71
CA THR A 14 25.02 19.14 -10.62
C THR A 14 25.11 17.62 -10.59
N MET A 15 25.97 17.10 -9.71
CA MET A 15 25.92 15.72 -9.26
C MET A 15 24.52 15.48 -8.68
N VAL A 16 23.66 14.84 -9.47
CA VAL A 16 22.40 14.30 -8.95
C VAL A 16 22.78 13.04 -8.18
N SER A 17 23.12 13.21 -6.90
CA SER A 17 23.25 12.08 -5.98
C SER A 17 21.90 11.37 -5.99
N SER A 18 21.85 10.16 -6.52
CA SER A 18 20.68 9.30 -6.37
C SER A 18 20.53 9.06 -4.86
N ILE A 19 19.60 9.78 -4.23
CA ILE A 19 19.17 9.41 -2.88
C ILE A 19 18.49 8.07 -3.08
N SER A 20 19.18 6.97 -2.73
CA SER A 20 18.49 5.70 -2.53
C SER A 20 17.50 5.96 -1.40
N LEU A 21 16.24 6.22 -1.74
CA LEU A 21 15.17 6.28 -0.76
C LEU A 21 15.12 4.90 -0.10
N ALA A 22 15.58 4.82 1.15
CA ALA A 22 15.33 3.66 1.97
C ALA A 22 13.82 3.42 2.01
N GLY A 23 13.38 2.17 1.87
CA GLY A 23 11.97 1.81 2.01
C GLY A 23 11.43 2.22 3.39
N PRO A 24 10.11 2.41 3.54
CA PRO A 24 9.50 2.75 4.82
C PRO A 24 9.83 1.70 5.88
N THR A 25 9.99 2.12 7.12
CA THR A 25 9.92 1.24 8.28
C THR A 25 8.49 1.30 8.83
N VAL A 26 7.88 0.16 9.12
CA VAL A 26 6.48 0.05 9.52
C VAL A 26 6.36 -0.86 10.72
N ALA A 27 5.58 -0.47 11.73
CA ALA A 27 5.21 -1.33 12.84
C ALA A 27 3.77 -1.81 12.67
N ILE A 28 3.53 -3.10 12.90
CA ILE A 28 2.18 -3.69 12.80
C ILE A 28 1.66 -4.05 14.18
N TYR A 29 0.47 -3.56 14.50
CA TYR A 29 -0.22 -3.80 15.75
C TYR A 29 -1.48 -4.61 15.54
N ASP A 30 -1.95 -5.20 16.64
CA ASP A 30 -3.25 -5.85 16.69
C ASP A 30 -4.38 -4.84 16.45
N SER A 31 -5.48 -5.33 15.87
CA SER A 31 -6.74 -4.60 15.72
C SER A 31 -7.80 -5.32 16.54
N PRO A 32 -8.76 -4.62 17.18
CA PRO A 32 -9.88 -5.29 17.85
C PRO A 32 -10.79 -6.09 16.90
N TYR A 33 -10.52 -6.06 15.59
CA TYR A 33 -11.27 -6.74 14.55
C TYR A 33 -10.50 -7.92 13.92
N GLN A 34 -9.66 -8.58 14.72
CA GLN A 34 -9.05 -9.88 14.38
C GLN A 34 -9.90 -11.04 14.86
N ALA A 35 -10.31 -11.91 13.94
CA ALA A 35 -11.08 -13.11 14.23
C ALA A 35 -10.54 -14.32 13.46
N GLY A 36 -10.49 -15.47 14.15
CA GLY A 36 -10.03 -16.72 13.58
C GLY A 36 -8.56 -16.64 13.15
N GLN A 37 -8.31 -16.82 11.86
CA GLN A 37 -6.97 -16.78 11.27
C GLN A 37 -6.61 -15.39 10.72
N GLY A 38 -7.52 -14.42 10.77
CA GLY A 38 -7.45 -13.21 9.96
C GLY A 38 -8.11 -11.97 10.56
N GLY A 39 -8.32 -10.95 9.72
CA GLY A 39 -8.99 -9.72 10.08
C GLY A 39 -8.11 -8.49 9.91
N GLU A 40 -8.52 -7.37 10.50
CA GLU A 40 -7.80 -6.11 10.34
C GLU A 40 -6.49 -6.10 11.14
N PHE A 41 -5.51 -5.36 10.65
CA PHE A 41 -4.30 -4.98 11.38
C PHE A 41 -4.17 -3.46 11.37
N ASP A 42 -3.56 -2.90 12.43
CA ASP A 42 -3.24 -1.47 12.48
C ASP A 42 -1.75 -1.26 12.17
N ALA A 43 -1.46 -0.65 11.02
CA ALA A 43 -0.10 -0.38 10.57
C ALA A 43 0.30 1.07 10.87
N LEU A 44 1.45 1.25 11.52
CA LEU A 44 2.06 2.55 11.82
C LEU A 44 3.30 2.77 10.95
N ILE A 45 3.30 3.81 10.12
CA ILE A 45 4.49 4.23 9.39
C ILE A 45 5.46 4.91 10.36
N LEU A 46 6.66 4.36 10.52
CA LEU A 46 7.70 4.92 11.38
C LEU A 46 8.53 5.96 10.62
N ALA A 47 9.27 5.54 9.59
CA ALA A 47 10.04 6.41 8.70
C ALA A 47 10.76 5.63 7.57
N PRO A 48 11.03 6.23 6.40
CA PRO A 48 10.38 7.45 5.91
C PRO A 48 8.88 7.20 5.65
N GLY A 49 8.15 8.28 5.32
CA GLY A 49 6.75 8.15 4.89
C GLY A 49 6.62 7.37 3.58
N ILE A 50 5.41 6.90 3.30
CA ILE A 50 4.96 6.44 1.99
C ILE A 50 4.15 7.57 1.34
N ASP A 51 4.07 7.64 0.02
CA ASP A 51 3.24 8.63 -0.67
C ASP A 51 1.79 8.62 -0.14
N GLY A 52 1.37 9.73 0.44
CA GLY A 52 0.04 9.87 1.07
C GLY A 52 -0.04 9.41 2.53
N LEU A 53 1.00 8.75 3.04
CA LEU A 53 1.10 8.23 4.41
C LEU A 53 2.43 8.69 5.03
N PRO A 54 2.52 9.94 5.54
CA PRO A 54 3.73 10.44 6.18
C PRO A 54 4.12 9.60 7.42
N ALA A 55 5.36 9.78 7.88
CA ALA A 55 5.80 9.22 9.16
C ALA A 55 4.83 9.61 10.29
N GLY A 56 4.44 8.62 11.10
CA GLY A 56 3.43 8.74 12.14
C GLY A 56 2.00 8.40 11.70
N SER A 57 1.73 8.23 10.41
CA SER A 57 0.42 7.80 9.92
C SER A 57 0.08 6.38 10.35
N ARG A 58 -1.19 6.17 10.73
CA ARG A 58 -1.79 4.86 10.97
C ARG A 58 -2.84 4.54 9.91
N PHE A 59 -2.94 3.27 9.52
CA PHE A 59 -3.96 2.79 8.60
C PHE A 59 -4.32 1.33 8.89
N GLN A 60 -5.57 0.97 8.59
CA GLN A 60 -6.03 -0.41 8.70
C GLN A 60 -5.62 -1.19 7.46
N THR A 61 -5.16 -2.42 7.64
CA THR A 61 -4.70 -3.30 6.58
C THR A 61 -5.13 -4.75 6.81
N PHE A 62 -4.89 -5.58 5.81
CA PHE A 62 -5.13 -7.02 5.79
C PHE A 62 -3.89 -7.70 5.22
N CYS A 63 -3.69 -8.96 5.58
CA CYS A 63 -2.65 -9.78 4.96
C CYS A 63 -3.03 -10.07 3.51
N ALA A 64 -2.09 -9.96 2.59
CA ALA A 64 -2.25 -10.45 1.22
C ALA A 64 -2.02 -11.97 1.18
N GLU A 65 -1.10 -12.48 2.03
CA GLU A 65 -0.60 -13.85 1.98
C GLU A 65 -1.03 -14.63 3.22
N LYS A 66 -1.44 -15.90 3.06
CA LYS A 66 -1.98 -16.68 4.19
C LYS A 66 -0.90 -17.32 5.05
N ASN A 67 0.21 -17.73 4.44
CA ASN A 67 1.29 -18.48 5.10
C ASN A 67 2.47 -17.62 5.54
N GLU A 68 2.31 -16.31 5.47
CA GLU A 68 3.25 -15.33 5.99
C GLU A 68 2.78 -14.81 7.34
N TYR A 69 3.70 -14.40 8.22
CA TYR A 69 3.35 -14.09 9.61
C TYR A 69 4.00 -12.80 10.11
N ILE A 70 3.25 -12.10 10.95
CA ILE A 70 3.67 -10.87 11.61
C ILE A 70 3.81 -11.14 13.11
N ASN A 71 4.90 -10.66 13.68
CA ASN A 71 5.09 -10.52 15.11
C ASN A 71 4.56 -9.14 15.52
N LEU A 72 3.39 -9.11 16.15
CA LEU A 72 2.72 -7.88 16.56
C LEU A 72 3.62 -7.01 17.45
N GLY A 73 3.61 -5.70 17.21
CA GLY A 73 4.46 -4.72 17.88
C GLY A 73 5.89 -4.64 17.34
N SER A 74 6.29 -5.50 16.42
CA SER A 74 7.62 -5.45 15.78
C SER A 74 7.66 -4.42 14.66
N SER A 75 8.86 -3.92 14.37
CA SER A 75 9.14 -3.03 13.24
C SER A 75 9.73 -3.82 12.07
N TYR A 76 9.31 -3.46 10.87
CA TYR A 76 9.66 -4.10 9.60
C TYR A 76 10.15 -3.08 8.60
N TYR A 77 11.01 -3.51 7.68
CA TYR A 77 11.39 -2.75 6.50
C TYR A 77 10.41 -3.08 5.37
N GLY A 78 9.84 -2.07 4.75
CA GLY A 78 8.78 -2.19 3.76
C GLY A 78 9.24 -1.86 2.35
N ARG A 79 8.68 -2.54 1.36
CA ARG A 79 8.70 -2.13 -0.05
C ARG A 79 7.27 -1.99 -0.55
N VAL A 80 6.98 -0.86 -1.20
CA VAL A 80 5.65 -0.63 -1.80
C VAL A 80 5.69 -1.08 -3.25
N LEU A 81 4.91 -2.11 -3.56
CA LEU A 81 4.91 -2.87 -4.81
C LEU A 81 3.49 -2.99 -5.38
N THR A 82 3.39 -3.42 -6.63
CA THR A 82 2.11 -3.74 -7.28
C THR A 82 1.84 -5.24 -7.33
N TYR A 83 2.62 -6.01 -6.58
CA TYR A 83 2.66 -7.47 -6.60
C TYR A 83 3.21 -7.97 -5.25
N ALA A 84 2.87 -9.20 -4.87
CA ALA A 84 3.51 -9.93 -3.78
C ALA A 84 4.85 -10.52 -4.27
N ASP A 85 5.95 -10.25 -3.56
CA ASP A 85 7.31 -10.34 -4.14
C ASP A 85 7.78 -11.79 -4.39
N LEU A 86 7.09 -12.82 -3.86
CA LEU A 86 7.35 -14.24 -4.17
C LEU A 86 6.11 -15.05 -4.57
N GLY A 87 4.90 -14.54 -4.33
CA GLY A 87 3.67 -15.35 -4.33
C GLY A 87 3.65 -16.30 -3.13
N GLY A 88 2.45 -16.63 -2.63
CA GLY A 88 2.26 -17.40 -1.42
C GLY A 88 2.02 -18.87 -1.67
N LEU A 89 0.89 -19.35 -1.17
CA LEU A 89 0.36 -20.67 -1.52
C LEU A 89 -0.02 -20.76 -2.99
N GLY A 90 -0.49 -19.65 -3.56
CA GLY A 90 -0.71 -19.45 -5.00
C GLY A 90 0.26 -18.42 -5.56
N GLY A 91 0.30 -18.27 -6.87
CA GLY A 91 1.19 -17.30 -7.51
C GLY A 91 2.66 -17.75 -7.61
N GLY A 92 3.36 -17.19 -8.58
CA GLY A 92 4.81 -17.32 -8.71
C GLY A 92 5.53 -16.09 -8.18
N PRO A 93 6.86 -16.02 -8.30
CA PRO A 93 7.60 -14.81 -7.96
C PRO A 93 7.03 -13.57 -8.67
N ASN A 94 6.79 -12.51 -7.90
CA ASN A 94 6.09 -11.29 -8.32
C ASN A 94 4.62 -11.52 -8.70
N ASP A 95 3.84 -12.12 -7.81
CA ASP A 95 2.42 -12.37 -8.02
C ASP A 95 1.64 -11.04 -8.04
N PRO A 96 1.12 -10.59 -9.20
CA PRO A 96 0.48 -9.29 -9.30
C PRO A 96 -0.76 -9.18 -8.40
N LEU A 97 -0.87 -8.07 -7.67
CA LEU A 97 -2.06 -7.80 -6.87
C LEU A 97 -3.31 -7.84 -7.75
N ASP A 98 -4.30 -8.66 -7.37
CA ASP A 98 -5.50 -8.79 -8.19
C ASP A 98 -6.34 -7.49 -8.11
N PRO A 99 -6.80 -6.95 -9.25
CA PRO A 99 -7.73 -5.81 -9.32
C PRO A 99 -8.97 -5.96 -8.42
N ARG A 100 -9.45 -7.19 -8.21
CA ARG A 100 -10.59 -7.50 -7.34
C ARG A 100 -10.25 -7.24 -5.87
N THR A 101 -9.09 -7.68 -5.40
CA THR A 101 -8.58 -7.41 -4.04
C THR A 101 -8.34 -5.93 -3.85
N ALA A 102 -7.71 -5.28 -4.83
CA ALA A 102 -7.48 -3.84 -4.81
C ALA A 102 -8.80 -3.07 -4.67
N TRP A 103 -9.84 -3.45 -5.40
CA TRP A 103 -11.16 -2.84 -5.29
C TRP A 103 -11.80 -3.04 -3.91
N LEU A 104 -11.78 -4.27 -3.37
CA LEU A 104 -12.35 -4.55 -2.04
C LEU A 104 -11.68 -3.70 -0.96
N TYR A 105 -10.35 -3.66 -0.96
CA TYR A 105 -9.60 -2.84 -0.01
C TYR A 105 -9.85 -1.35 -0.23
N ASP A 106 -10.04 -0.92 -1.49
CA ASP A 106 -10.37 0.46 -1.79
C ASP A 106 -11.72 0.88 -1.18
N GLN A 107 -12.76 0.08 -1.41
CA GLN A 107 -14.08 0.33 -0.84
C GLN A 107 -14.08 0.24 0.70
N PHE A 108 -13.29 -0.67 1.28
CA PHE A 108 -13.12 -0.81 2.73
C PHE A 108 -12.55 0.47 3.36
N LEU A 109 -11.42 0.97 2.84
CA LEU A 109 -10.79 2.19 3.34
C LEU A 109 -11.71 3.41 3.20
N ASN A 110 -12.57 3.43 2.17
CA ASN A 110 -13.57 4.48 1.97
C ASN A 110 -14.84 4.30 2.83
N GLN A 111 -14.93 3.22 3.62
CA GLN A 111 -16.11 2.82 4.39
C GLN A 111 -17.39 2.69 3.54
N THR A 112 -17.22 2.19 2.32
CA THR A 112 -18.29 2.04 1.33
C THR A 112 -18.51 0.59 0.88
N LEU A 113 -17.69 -0.34 1.36
CA LEU A 113 -17.74 -1.76 0.98
C LEU A 113 -19.08 -2.40 1.40
N PRO A 114 -19.95 -2.80 0.44
CA PRO A 114 -21.23 -3.41 0.78
C PRO A 114 -21.04 -4.76 1.49
N GLY A 115 -21.79 -4.98 2.58
CA GLY A 115 -21.69 -6.19 3.40
C GLY A 115 -20.61 -6.14 4.49
N TYR A 116 -19.77 -5.12 4.50
CA TYR A 116 -18.85 -4.86 5.60
C TYR A 116 -19.53 -4.01 6.67
N ASP A 117 -19.47 -4.42 7.94
CA ASP A 117 -20.11 -3.68 9.04
C ASP A 117 -19.11 -2.70 9.67
N PHE A 118 -19.29 -1.41 9.40
CA PHE A 118 -18.52 -0.34 10.04
C PHE A 118 -19.15 0.20 11.34
N SER A 119 -20.37 -0.26 11.68
CA SER A 119 -21.24 0.33 12.70
C SER A 119 -21.17 -0.38 14.05
N THR A 120 -20.95 -1.70 14.08
CA THR A 120 -20.89 -2.46 15.33
C THR A 120 -19.57 -3.21 15.48
N PRO A 121 -18.98 -3.28 16.70
CA PRO A 121 -17.73 -4.01 16.89
C PRO A 121 -17.82 -5.51 16.53
N SER A 122 -18.92 -6.16 16.89
CA SER A 122 -19.12 -7.59 16.63
C SER A 122 -19.35 -7.89 15.14
N GLY A 123 -20.11 -7.04 14.43
CA GLY A 123 -20.30 -7.24 13.01
C GLY A 123 -19.06 -6.86 12.21
N ARG A 124 -18.30 -5.85 12.66
CA ARG A 124 -17.00 -5.51 12.06
C ARG A 124 -16.01 -6.67 12.18
N LEU A 125 -15.91 -7.27 13.37
CA LEU A 125 -15.10 -8.46 13.60
C LEU A 125 -15.44 -9.59 12.62
N ALA A 126 -16.73 -9.93 12.48
CA ALA A 126 -17.18 -11.01 11.59
C ALA A 126 -16.97 -10.67 10.09
N SER A 127 -17.23 -9.42 9.69
CA SER A 127 -17.02 -8.99 8.31
C SER A 127 -15.54 -8.80 7.95
N ALA A 128 -14.68 -8.47 8.92
CA ALA A 128 -13.22 -8.46 8.76
C ALA A 128 -12.67 -9.86 8.49
N GLU A 129 -13.11 -10.88 9.23
CA GLU A 129 -12.73 -12.28 8.98
C GLU A 129 -13.20 -12.72 7.60
N ALA A 130 -14.46 -12.43 7.24
CA ALA A 130 -15.01 -12.75 5.92
C ALA A 130 -14.23 -12.08 4.79
N LEU A 131 -13.83 -10.82 4.96
CA LEU A 131 -13.04 -10.07 3.99
C LEU A 131 -11.63 -10.64 3.87
N GLN A 132 -10.97 -11.02 4.96
CA GLN A 132 -9.64 -11.64 4.91
C GLN A 132 -9.65 -12.95 4.10
N HIS A 133 -10.66 -13.81 4.30
CA HIS A 133 -10.83 -15.02 3.48
C HIS A 133 -11.12 -14.71 2.01
N ALA A 134 -11.87 -13.65 1.72
CA ALA A 134 -12.14 -13.24 0.35
C ALA A 134 -10.86 -12.76 -0.36
N ILE A 135 -10.02 -11.98 0.34
CA ILE A 135 -8.71 -11.55 -0.15
C ILE A 135 -7.84 -12.77 -0.45
N TRP A 136 -7.68 -13.69 0.50
CA TRP A 136 -6.88 -14.90 0.29
C TRP A 136 -7.42 -15.77 -0.85
N TYR A 137 -8.73 -15.92 -1.01
CA TYR A 137 -9.27 -16.66 -2.15
C TYR A 137 -8.92 -16.00 -3.49
N ILE A 138 -9.03 -14.67 -3.57
CA ILE A 138 -8.78 -13.91 -4.80
C ILE A 138 -7.29 -13.95 -5.18
N GLU A 139 -6.40 -13.77 -4.20
CA GLU A 139 -4.94 -13.89 -4.34
C GLU A 139 -4.46 -15.36 -4.39
N GLN A 140 -5.37 -16.33 -4.54
CA GLN A 140 -5.04 -17.77 -4.68
C GLN A 140 -4.37 -18.42 -3.46
N GLU A 141 -4.44 -17.77 -2.30
CA GLU A 141 -3.98 -18.26 -1.00
C GLU A 141 -4.98 -19.22 -0.32
N GLU A 142 -6.22 -19.21 -0.78
CA GLU A 142 -7.24 -20.18 -0.42
C GLU A 142 -7.99 -20.72 -1.65
N THR A 143 -8.30 -22.00 -1.61
CA THR A 143 -9.13 -22.66 -2.62
C THR A 143 -10.61 -22.50 -2.31
N GLY A 144 -11.47 -22.62 -3.32
CA GLY A 144 -12.92 -22.60 -3.13
C GLY A 144 -13.42 -23.73 -2.22
N SER A 145 -12.69 -24.86 -2.15
CA SER A 145 -12.99 -25.93 -1.20
C SER A 145 -12.76 -25.51 0.25
N GLN A 146 -11.72 -24.71 0.51
CA GLN A 146 -11.47 -24.16 1.85
C GLN A 146 -12.57 -23.18 2.24
N ILE A 147 -12.96 -22.28 1.33
CA ILE A 147 -14.09 -21.35 1.56
C ILE A 147 -15.38 -22.11 1.83
N ASN A 148 -15.68 -23.15 1.04
CA ASN A 148 -16.89 -23.95 1.21
C ASN A 148 -16.92 -24.76 2.52
N GLY A 149 -15.75 -25.00 3.12
CA GLY A 149 -15.60 -25.63 4.43
C GLY A 149 -15.80 -24.69 5.62
N LEU A 150 -15.88 -23.37 5.41
CA LEU A 150 -16.19 -22.41 6.46
C LEU A 150 -17.63 -22.60 6.97
N SER A 151 -17.85 -22.33 8.27
CA SER A 151 -19.18 -22.36 8.87
C SER A 151 -20.02 -21.15 8.45
N GLU A 152 -21.35 -21.28 8.46
CA GLU A 152 -22.23 -20.12 8.37
C GLU A 152 -22.20 -19.29 9.66
N PRO A 153 -22.32 -17.95 9.59
CA PRO A 153 -22.57 -17.13 8.40
C PRO A 153 -21.30 -16.69 7.64
N LEU A 154 -20.11 -17.04 8.12
CA LEU A 154 -18.82 -16.61 7.57
C LEU A 154 -18.70 -16.97 6.09
N ARG A 155 -19.02 -18.22 5.72
CA ARG A 155 -18.98 -18.69 4.33
C ARG A 155 -19.81 -17.82 3.38
N THR A 156 -21.06 -17.51 3.75
CA THR A 156 -21.94 -16.67 2.93
C THR A 156 -21.38 -15.26 2.78
N ALA A 157 -20.85 -14.67 3.86
CA ALA A 157 -20.26 -13.35 3.83
C ALA A 157 -18.99 -13.30 2.94
N THR A 158 -18.13 -14.31 3.02
CA THR A 158 -16.94 -14.43 2.17
C THR A 158 -17.31 -14.50 0.69
N TRP A 159 -18.26 -15.37 0.31
CA TRP A 159 -18.72 -15.44 -1.08
C TRP A 159 -19.39 -14.14 -1.56
N ASN A 160 -20.06 -13.41 -0.68
CA ASN A 160 -20.62 -12.10 -1.02
C ASN A 160 -19.52 -11.11 -1.43
N PHE A 161 -18.41 -11.01 -0.68
CA PHE A 161 -17.30 -10.14 -1.07
C PHE A 161 -16.64 -10.57 -2.38
N ILE A 162 -16.42 -11.88 -2.57
CA ILE A 162 -15.86 -12.42 -3.82
C ILE A 162 -16.75 -12.05 -5.02
N ASN A 163 -18.07 -12.21 -4.88
CA ASN A 163 -19.03 -11.89 -5.94
C ASN A 163 -19.08 -10.38 -6.25
N LEU A 164 -19.03 -9.53 -5.22
CA LEU A 164 -18.95 -8.07 -5.39
C LEU A 164 -17.68 -7.68 -6.15
N ALA A 165 -16.53 -8.24 -5.77
CA ALA A 165 -15.26 -7.94 -6.40
C ALA A 165 -15.22 -8.40 -7.87
N ASN A 166 -15.74 -9.60 -8.18
CA ASN A 166 -15.87 -10.12 -9.55
C ASN A 166 -16.76 -9.23 -10.44
N ALA A 167 -17.77 -8.57 -9.85
CA ALA A 167 -18.67 -7.67 -10.55
C ALA A 167 -18.16 -6.22 -10.66
N SER A 168 -17.03 -5.90 -10.03
CA SER A 168 -16.47 -4.55 -10.04
C SER A 168 -15.98 -4.12 -11.43
N ASP A 169 -15.99 -2.82 -11.68
CA ASP A 169 -15.41 -2.22 -12.86
C ASP A 169 -13.87 -2.35 -12.88
N TRP A 170 -13.23 -2.38 -11.71
CA TRP A 170 -11.78 -2.59 -11.59
C TRP A 170 -11.36 -3.97 -12.08
N ALA A 171 -12.13 -5.02 -11.76
CA ALA A 171 -11.90 -6.36 -12.28
C ALA A 171 -11.99 -6.41 -13.82
N GLN A 172 -12.96 -5.71 -14.40
CA GLN A 172 -13.15 -5.65 -15.85
C GLN A 172 -12.06 -4.84 -16.56
N GLN A 173 -11.55 -3.79 -15.91
CA GLN A 173 -10.53 -2.90 -16.46
C GLN A 173 -9.10 -3.37 -16.18
N GLY A 174 -8.91 -4.32 -15.26
CA GLY A 174 -7.58 -4.78 -14.85
C GLY A 174 -6.78 -3.74 -14.07
N THR A 175 -7.44 -2.85 -13.33
CA THR A 175 -6.78 -1.76 -12.59
C THR A 175 -6.76 -2.00 -11.09
N ILE A 176 -5.62 -1.71 -10.46
CA ILE A 176 -5.46 -1.73 -9.00
C ILE A 176 -5.58 -0.32 -8.38
N GLY A 177 -5.82 0.69 -9.21
CA GLY A 177 -5.87 2.09 -8.81
C GLY A 177 -4.65 2.51 -7.99
N GLN A 178 -4.92 3.00 -6.77
CA GLN A 178 -3.91 3.47 -5.81
C GLN A 178 -3.55 2.42 -4.76
N VAL A 179 -4.13 1.22 -4.82
CA VAL A 179 -3.82 0.15 -3.87
C VAL A 179 -2.52 -0.53 -4.27
N ARG A 180 -1.71 -0.88 -3.28
CA ARG A 180 -0.40 -1.48 -3.40
C ARG A 180 -0.24 -2.58 -2.35
N VAL A 181 0.72 -3.45 -2.61
CA VAL A 181 1.26 -4.39 -1.62
C VAL A 181 2.41 -3.71 -0.90
N LEU A 182 2.37 -3.70 0.42
CA LEU A 182 3.48 -3.32 1.28
C LEU A 182 4.14 -4.61 1.77
N SER A 183 5.18 -5.03 1.07
CA SER A 183 5.95 -6.22 1.43
C SER A 183 6.87 -5.93 2.61
N LEU A 184 6.71 -6.67 3.70
CA LEU A 184 7.46 -6.47 4.94
C LEU A 184 8.64 -7.45 5.05
N TYR A 185 9.75 -6.95 5.58
CA TYR A 185 10.99 -7.69 5.78
C TYR A 185 11.56 -7.40 7.16
N THR A 186 12.26 -8.38 7.74
CA THR A 186 12.88 -8.26 9.06
C THR A 186 14.28 -7.64 9.02
N ASP A 187 14.85 -7.45 7.82
CA ASP A 187 16.16 -6.83 7.61
C ASP A 187 16.11 -5.73 6.52
N PRO A 188 17.01 -4.73 6.60
CA PRO A 188 17.03 -3.62 5.64
C PRO A 188 17.57 -4.00 4.25
N GLN A 189 18.13 -5.20 4.09
CA GLN A 189 18.57 -5.73 2.79
C GLN A 189 17.45 -6.47 2.06
N PHE A 190 16.27 -6.58 2.66
CA PHE A 190 15.10 -7.26 2.12
C PHE A 190 15.36 -8.75 1.83
N ALA A 191 16.20 -9.39 2.63
CA ALA A 191 16.57 -10.80 2.46
C ALA A 191 15.61 -11.77 3.19
N ASN A 192 15.06 -11.35 4.31
CA ASN A 192 14.22 -12.13 5.22
C ASN A 192 12.83 -11.53 5.26
N ARG A 193 11.92 -12.13 4.50
CA ARG A 193 10.52 -11.71 4.36
C ARG A 193 9.73 -11.96 5.64
N ALA A 194 8.68 -11.18 5.81
CA ALA A 194 7.74 -11.30 6.91
C ALA A 194 6.33 -11.57 6.40
N GLN A 195 5.58 -10.53 6.04
CA GLN A 195 4.21 -10.59 5.56
C GLN A 195 3.95 -9.47 4.56
N ASP A 196 3.24 -9.78 3.51
CA ASP A 196 2.74 -8.81 2.56
C ASP A 196 1.37 -8.27 3.02
N VAL A 197 1.25 -6.95 3.18
CA VAL A 197 0.00 -6.31 3.63
C VAL A 197 -0.48 -5.26 2.62
N LEU A 198 -1.78 -4.96 2.61
CA LEU A 198 -2.32 -3.98 1.67
C LEU A 198 -2.12 -2.54 2.13
N CYS A 199 -1.83 -1.62 1.21
CA CYS A 199 -1.82 -0.18 1.52
C CYS A 199 -2.37 0.64 0.34
N ARG A 200 -2.80 1.88 0.60
CA ARG A 200 -3.16 2.82 -0.46
C ARG A 200 -2.14 3.95 -0.50
N VAL A 201 -1.53 4.17 -1.66
CA VAL A 201 -0.67 5.32 -1.89
C VAL A 201 -1.48 6.48 -2.47
N ILE A 202 -1.35 7.66 -1.89
CA ILE A 202 -2.00 8.87 -2.41
C ILE A 202 -0.88 9.73 -3.00
N PRO A 203 -0.75 9.82 -4.34
CA PRO A 203 0.23 10.69 -4.96
C PRO A 203 0.07 12.10 -4.42
N ALA A 204 1.18 12.72 -4.00
CA ALA A 204 1.14 14.08 -3.49
C ALA A 204 0.44 14.98 -4.52
N PRO A 205 -0.50 15.86 -4.10
CA PRO A 205 -1.10 16.81 -5.01
C PRO A 205 0.00 17.57 -5.74
N GLY A 206 -0.15 17.78 -7.05
CA GLY A 206 0.83 18.51 -7.89
C GLY A 206 1.20 19.91 -7.36
N ALA A 207 0.52 20.40 -6.32
CA ALA A 207 0.89 21.54 -5.51
C ALA A 207 2.34 21.50 -4.96
N ILE A 208 2.92 20.32 -4.64
CA ILE A 208 4.32 20.26 -4.20
C ILE A 208 5.28 20.60 -5.36
N LEU A 209 4.98 20.12 -6.57
CA LEU A 209 5.71 20.48 -7.78
C LEU A 209 5.52 21.98 -8.12
N LEU A 210 4.30 22.50 -7.97
CA LEU A 210 4.04 23.93 -8.20
C LEU A 210 4.71 24.82 -7.15
N SER A 211 4.78 24.40 -5.89
CA SER A 211 5.47 25.12 -4.81
C SER A 211 6.98 25.19 -5.06
N SER A 212 7.58 24.07 -5.49
CA SER A 212 9.00 24.03 -5.84
C SER A 212 9.31 24.86 -7.10
N ILE A 213 8.45 24.84 -8.13
CA ILE A 213 8.60 25.73 -9.29
C ILE A 213 8.42 27.20 -8.88
N GLY A 214 7.42 27.50 -8.06
CA GLY A 214 7.11 28.86 -7.59
C GLY A 214 8.26 29.49 -6.81
N THR A 215 8.89 28.74 -5.91
CA THR A 215 10.06 29.21 -5.14
C THR A 215 11.29 29.46 -6.03
N ILE A 216 11.52 28.63 -7.04
CA ILE A 216 12.59 28.83 -8.04
C ILE A 216 12.35 30.12 -8.84
N VAL A 217 11.12 30.31 -9.34
CA VAL A 217 10.76 31.51 -10.14
C VAL A 217 10.90 32.79 -9.31
N ILE A 218 10.41 32.80 -8.08
CA ILE A 218 10.55 33.96 -7.17
C ILE A 218 12.03 34.25 -6.87
N GLY A 219 12.85 33.22 -6.65
CA GLY A 219 14.29 33.37 -6.44
C GLY A 219 15.00 34.00 -7.66
N LEU A 220 14.61 33.61 -8.87
CA LEU A 220 15.14 34.18 -10.11
C LEU A 220 14.69 35.63 -10.35
N LEU A 221 13.43 35.96 -10.03
CA LEU A 221 12.89 37.32 -10.15
C LEU A 221 13.54 38.28 -9.14
N ARG A 222 13.72 37.85 -7.88
CA ARG A 222 14.40 38.66 -6.85
C ARG A 222 15.85 38.96 -7.19
N ARG A 223 16.55 38.03 -7.86
CA ARG A 223 17.93 38.26 -8.34
C ARG A 223 18.02 39.30 -9.45
N ARG A 224 16.95 39.50 -10.23
CA ARG A 224 16.90 40.51 -11.30
C ARG A 224 16.59 41.91 -10.79
N SER A 225 15.89 42.06 -9.66
CA SER A 225 15.57 43.38 -9.10
C SER A 225 16.70 43.97 -8.24
N LEU A 226 17.75 43.21 -7.93
CA LEU A 226 18.92 43.65 -7.14
C LEU A 226 20.14 44.00 -8.02
N ARG A 227 19.95 44.08 -9.34
CA ARG A 227 20.91 44.59 -10.31
C ARG A 227 20.35 45.86 -10.94
#